data_AF-A0A1C3N6S0-F1
#
_entry.id   AF-A0A1C3N6S0-F1
#
_cell.length_a   1.000
_cell.length_b   1.000
_cell.length_c   1.000
_cell.angle_alpha   90.00
_cell.angle_beta   90.00
_cell.angle_gamma   90.00
#
_symmetry.space_group_name_H-M   'P 1'
#
loop_
_entity.id
_entity.type
_entity.pdbx_description
1 polymer ?
#
loop_
_entity_poly.entity_id
_entity_poly.type
_entity_poly.pdbx_seq_one_letter_code
_entity_poly.pdbx_strand_id
1 'polypeptide(L)'
;MIVDEVFHQGGPGSYELTRVHHTDGYVLRVRVYRDSYAKQSTAVAEVLTPLLTWTIIASSPGSGWQRTTPTTSPDVTPLIPVADEVLQRARRILPVPPPFTTPGR
;
A
#
# COMPACT_ATOMS: atom_id res chain seq x y z
N MET A 1 -7.56 -1.60 -10.09
CA MET A 1 -8.87 -1.50 -9.41
C MET A 1 -8.69 -1.79 -7.93
N ILE A 2 -9.32 -1.03 -7.03
CA ILE A 2 -9.39 -1.40 -5.59
C ILE A 2 -10.40 -2.52 -5.44
N VAL A 3 -10.03 -3.57 -4.70
CA VAL A 3 -10.85 -4.75 -4.44
C VAL A 3 -11.34 -4.76 -2.99
N ASP A 4 -10.51 -4.28 -2.07
CA ASP A 4 -10.80 -4.18 -0.65
C ASP A 4 -10.11 -2.94 -0.07
N GLU A 5 -10.77 -2.31 0.90
CA GLU A 5 -10.25 -1.17 1.64
C GLU A 5 -10.71 -1.28 3.10
N VAL A 6 -9.73 -1.26 4.00
CA VAL A 6 -9.99 -1.33 5.43
C VAL A 6 -9.22 -0.22 6.14
N PHE A 7 -9.95 0.51 6.97
CA PHE A 7 -9.39 1.54 7.83
C PHE A 7 -9.60 1.18 9.28
N HIS A 8 -8.54 1.27 10.06
CA HIS A 8 -8.59 1.06 11.50
C HIS A 8 -8.06 2.30 12.21
N GLN A 9 -8.90 2.87 13.07
CA GLN A 9 -8.39 3.74 14.11
C GLN A 9 -7.68 2.86 15.15
N GLY A 10 -6.45 3.24 15.49
CA GLY A 10 -5.68 2.62 16.55
C GLY A 10 -5.89 3.31 17.88
N GLY A 11 -4.84 3.30 18.70
CA GLY A 11 -4.79 4.07 19.94
C GLY A 11 -4.58 5.57 19.69
N PRO A 12 -4.36 6.35 20.75
CA PRO A 12 -4.06 7.77 20.62
C PRO A 12 -2.88 8.01 19.68
N GLY A 13 -3.14 8.69 18.57
CA GLY A 13 -2.11 8.97 17.59
C GLY A 13 -1.74 7.80 16.68
N SER A 14 -2.56 6.76 16.56
CA SER A 14 -2.34 5.74 15.52
C SER A 14 -3.57 5.41 14.71
N TYR A 15 -3.35 5.12 13.44
CA TYR A 15 -4.37 4.66 12.52
C TYR A 15 -3.70 3.98 11.32
N GLU A 16 -4.40 3.01 10.73
CA GLU A 16 -3.90 2.19 9.64
C GLU A 16 -4.89 2.16 8.48
N LEU A 17 -4.37 2.30 7.27
CA LEU A 17 -5.08 2.02 6.02
C LEU A 17 -4.47 0.79 5.38
N THR A 18 -5.31 -0.19 5.04
CA THR A 18 -4.96 -1.29 4.14
C THR A 18 -5.83 -1.22 2.90
N ARG A 19 -5.23 -1.26 1.71
CA ARG A 19 -5.92 -1.35 0.41
C ARG A 19 -5.40 -2.52 -0.39
N VAL A 20 -6.29 -3.30 -0.98
CA VAL A 20 -5.93 -4.36 -1.92
C VAL A 20 -6.34 -3.94 -3.32
N HIS A 21 -5.42 -4.08 -4.27
CA HIS A 21 -5.60 -3.70 -5.67
C HIS A 21 -5.34 -4.89 -6.59
N HIS A 22 -6.18 -5.05 -7.61
CA HIS A 22 -5.81 -5.78 -8.82
C HIS A 22 -5.18 -4.81 -9.82
N THR A 23 -3.96 -5.09 -10.26
CA THR A 23 -3.20 -4.28 -11.23
C THR A 23 -2.44 -5.22 -12.15
N ASP A 24 -2.72 -5.19 -13.45
CA ASP A 24 -1.96 -5.90 -14.48
C ASP A 24 -1.66 -7.36 -14.11
N GLY A 25 -2.69 -8.14 -13.72
CA GLY A 25 -2.51 -9.54 -13.32
C GLY A 25 -1.86 -9.77 -11.94
N TYR A 26 -1.40 -8.73 -11.26
CA TYR A 26 -0.90 -8.78 -9.89
C TYR A 26 -1.98 -8.39 -8.88
N VAL A 27 -1.91 -9.02 -7.71
CA VAL A 27 -2.63 -8.56 -6.51
C VAL A 27 -1.64 -7.81 -5.63
N LEU A 28 -1.90 -6.53 -5.40
CA LEU A 28 -1.09 -5.65 -4.58
C LEU A 28 -1.83 -5.32 -3.29
N ARG A 29 -1.13 -5.34 -2.15
CA ARG A 29 -1.62 -4.84 -0.87
C ARG A 29 -0.78 -3.65 -0.45
N VAL A 30 -1.43 -2.51 -0.23
CA VAL A 30 -0.80 -1.31 0.31
C VAL A 30 -1.21 -1.19 1.76
N ARG A 31 -0.23 -1.05 2.65
CA ARG A 31 -0.44 -0.83 4.08
C ARG A 31 0.25 0.45 4.49
N VAL A 32 -0.49 1.36 5.10
CA VAL A 32 0.02 2.60 5.65
C VAL A 32 -0.37 2.66 7.10
N TYR A 33 0.61 2.55 7.98
CA TYR A 33 0.45 2.67 9.42
C TYR A 33 1.05 4.00 9.88
N ARG A 34 0.20 4.86 10.43
CA ARG A 34 0.59 6.11 11.07
C ARG A 34 0.70 5.87 12.56
N ASP A 35 1.82 6.28 13.13
CA ASP A 35 2.08 6.32 14.55
C ASP A 35 2.38 7.75 15.03
N SER A 36 2.35 7.97 16.34
CA SER A 36 2.81 9.20 16.98
C SER A 36 4.29 9.48 16.69
N TYR A 37 5.10 8.44 16.51
CA TYR A 37 6.51 8.55 16.18
C TYR A 37 6.77 8.23 14.71
N ALA A 38 7.41 9.16 14.00
CA ALA A 38 7.74 8.99 12.58
C ALA A 38 8.59 7.74 12.28
N LYS A 39 9.43 7.29 13.23
CA LYS A 39 10.23 6.05 13.10
C LYS A 39 9.40 4.76 13.21
N GLN A 40 8.20 4.84 13.80
CA GLN A 40 7.26 3.72 13.94
C GLN A 40 6.18 3.74 12.86
N SER A 41 6.06 4.85 12.13
CA SER A 41 5.16 4.95 10.99
C SER A 41 5.78 4.30 9.75
N THR A 42 4.99 3.56 9.00
CA THR A 42 5.45 2.81 7.83
C THR A 42 4.41 2.82 6.73
N ALA A 43 4.88 2.88 5.48
CA ALA A 43 4.05 2.67 4.30
C ALA A 43 4.73 1.65 3.41
N VAL A 44 4.00 0.59 3.04
CA VAL A 44 4.52 -0.50 2.20
C VAL A 44 3.51 -0.88 1.13
N ALA A 45 4.00 -1.26 -0.04
CA ALA A 45 3.25 -1.98 -1.04
C ALA A 45 3.87 -3.37 -1.20
N GLU A 46 3.01 -4.36 -1.14
CA GLU A 46 3.34 -5.77 -1.18
C GLU A 46 2.65 -6.42 -2.38
N VAL A 47 3.30 -7.39 -3.01
CA VAL A 47 2.68 -8.24 -4.03
C VAL A 47 2.35 -9.61 -3.44
N LEU A 48 1.20 -10.16 -3.80
CA LEU A 48 0.85 -11.54 -3.50
C LEU A 48 1.60 -12.46 -4.47
N THR A 49 2.45 -13.31 -3.93
CA THR A 49 3.20 -14.28 -4.74
C THR A 49 2.37 -15.55 -5.00
N PRO A 50 2.74 -16.39 -5.98
CA PRO A 50 2.10 -17.69 -6.19
C PRO A 50 2.17 -18.64 -4.98
N LEU A 51 3.08 -18.40 -4.04
CA LEU A 51 3.19 -19.13 -2.78
C LEU A 51 2.23 -18.63 -1.70
N LEU A 52 1.31 -17.72 -2.06
CA LEU A 52 0.32 -17.11 -1.16
C LEU A 52 0.96 -16.31 -0.01
N THR A 53 2.12 -15.71 -0.28
CA THR A 53 2.81 -14.82 0.66
C THR A 53 2.86 -13.40 0.14
N TRP A 54 2.82 -12.43 1.05
CA TRP A 54 2.98 -11.02 0.73
C TRP A 54 4.46 -10.65 0.76
N THR A 55 4.98 -10.11 -0.34
CA THR A 55 6.36 -9.66 -0.44
C THR A 55 6.40 -8.16 -0.67
N ILE A 56 7.11 -7.42 0.19
CA ILE A 56 7.30 -5.98 0.04
C ILE A 56 8.09 -5.70 -1.23
N ILE A 57 7.53 -4.87 -2.12
CA ILE A 57 8.18 -4.44 -3.36
C ILE A 57 8.49 -2.94 -3.35
N ALA A 58 7.77 -2.16 -2.55
CA ALA A 58 8.06 -0.75 -2.34
C ALA A 58 7.73 -0.35 -0.91
N SER A 59 8.48 0.62 -0.38
CA SER A 59 8.22 1.21 0.93
C SER A 59 8.51 2.71 0.93
N SER A 60 7.91 3.41 1.90
CA SER A 60 8.20 4.80 2.23
C SER A 60 8.29 4.95 3.75
N PRO A 61 9.44 5.40 4.30
CA PRO A 61 9.60 5.56 5.74
C PRO A 61 8.73 6.72 6.26
N GLY A 62 8.19 6.55 7.47
CA GLY A 62 7.34 7.56 8.12
C GLY A 62 7.98 8.94 8.26
N SER A 63 9.32 9.04 8.29
CA SER A 63 10.03 10.32 8.33
C SER A 63 9.70 11.26 7.16
N GLY A 64 9.25 10.73 6.02
CA GLY A 64 8.91 11.53 4.84
C GLY A 64 7.50 12.14 4.85
N TRP A 65 6.57 11.59 5.64
CA TRP A 65 5.14 11.93 5.50
C TRP A 65 4.37 12.03 6.82
N GLN A 66 4.85 11.45 7.93
CA GLN A 66 4.07 11.38 9.18
C GLN A 66 3.68 12.78 9.70
N ARG A 67 4.56 13.76 9.58
CA ARG A 67 4.31 15.15 10.01
C ARG A 67 3.29 15.90 9.17
N THR A 68 3.01 15.44 7.94
CA THR A 68 2.00 16.04 7.05
C THR A 68 0.63 15.41 7.24
N THR A 69 0.53 14.38 8.07
CA THR A 69 -0.74 13.72 8.44
C THR A 69 -1.16 14.13 9.86
N PRO A 70 -2.47 14.31 10.12
CA PRO A 70 -2.96 14.72 11.43
C PRO A 70 -2.71 13.61 12.47
N THR A 71 -2.67 14.00 13.74
CA THR A 71 -2.48 13.03 14.84
C THR A 71 -3.65 12.08 14.99
N THR A 72 -4.86 12.57 14.76
CA THR A 72 -6.08 11.75 14.77
C THR A 72 -6.82 11.98 13.46
N SER A 73 -7.46 10.93 12.95
CA SER A 73 -8.30 11.01 11.77
C SER A 73 -9.51 10.10 11.94
N PRO A 74 -10.74 10.55 11.62
CA PRO A 74 -11.92 9.69 11.59
C PRO A 74 -11.95 8.77 10.37
N ASP A 75 -11.16 9.05 9.34
CA ASP A 75 -11.21 8.35 8.06
C ASP A 75 -9.84 8.24 7.36
N VAL A 76 -9.86 7.60 6.19
CA VAL A 76 -8.70 7.24 5.37
C VAL A 76 -8.00 8.43 4.72
N THR A 77 -8.67 9.56 4.57
CA THR A 77 -8.29 10.66 3.67
C THR A 77 -6.83 11.09 3.83
N PRO A 78 -6.28 11.23 5.05
CA PRO A 78 -4.89 11.66 5.21
C PRO A 78 -3.84 10.65 4.72
N LEU A 79 -4.17 9.36 4.66
CA LEU A 79 -3.25 8.31 4.22
C LEU A 79 -3.33 8.03 2.71
N ILE A 80 -4.34 8.54 2.02
CA ILE A 80 -4.53 8.33 0.58
C ILE A 80 -3.28 8.75 -0.22
N PRO A 81 -2.72 9.97 -0.05
CA PRO A 81 -1.56 10.38 -0.85
C PRO A 81 -0.34 9.48 -0.64
N VAL A 82 -0.14 9.01 0.60
CA VAL A 82 0.97 8.11 0.96
C VAL A 82 0.76 6.72 0.34
N ALA A 83 -0.46 6.20 0.42
CA ALA A 83 -0.83 4.92 -0.19
C ALA A 83 -0.63 4.96 -1.71
N ASP A 84 -1.06 6.04 -2.36
CA ASP A 84 -0.94 6.22 -3.81
C ASP A 84 0.52 6.35 -4.25
N GLU A 85 1.37 7.05 -3.49
CA GLU A 85 2.80 7.16 -3.78
C GLU A 85 3.48 5.78 -3.78
N VAL A 86 3.25 4.98 -2.74
CA VAL A 86 3.89 3.67 -2.60
C VAL A 86 3.31 2.67 -3.60
N LEU A 87 2.01 2.74 -3.91
CA LEU A 87 1.39 1.98 -4.99
C LEU A 87 2.01 2.32 -6.36
N GLN A 88 2.18 3.61 -6.65
CA GLN A 88 2.77 4.05 -7.90
C GLN A 88 4.23 3.58 -8.02
N ARG A 89 5.00 3.60 -6.93
CA ARG A 89 6.36 3.05 -6.89
C ARG A 89 6.37 1.55 -7.16
N ALA A 90 5.47 0.79 -6.51
CA ALA A 90 5.30 -0.64 -6.76
C ALA A 90 5.00 -0.96 -8.23
N ARG A 91 4.11 -0.20 -8.88
CA ARG A 91 3.78 -0.36 -10.30
C ARG A 91 4.96 -0.13 -11.25
N ARG A 92 5.92 0.73 -10.88
CA ARG A 92 7.13 0.95 -11.68
C ARG A 92 8.16 -0.18 -11.53
N ILE A 93 8.10 -0.91 -10.42
CA ILE A 93 9.03 -2.02 -10.12
C ILE A 93 8.53 -3.32 -10.74
N LEU A 94 7.21 -3.55 -10.71
CA LEU A 94 6.65 -4.74 -11.31
C LEU A 94 6.87 -4.74 -12.82
N PRO A 95 7.31 -5.88 -13.39
CA PRO A 95 7.38 -6.01 -14.83
C PRO A 95 5.99 -5.94 -15.42
N VAL A 96 5.85 -5.36 -16.61
CA VAL A 96 4.62 -5.49 -17.38
C VAL A 96 4.45 -6.99 -17.66
N PRO A 97 3.35 -7.63 -17.25
CA PRO A 97 3.13 -9.03 -17.59
C PRO A 97 3.17 -9.15 -19.12
N PRO A 98 3.86 -10.16 -19.68
CA PRO A 98 3.78 -10.38 -21.11
C PRO A 98 2.30 -10.50 -21.50
N PRO A 99 1.86 -9.90 -22.63
CA PRO A 99 0.52 -10.15 -23.13
C PRO A 99 0.36 -11.67 -23.21
N PHE A 100 -0.73 -12.21 -22.64
CA PHE A 100 -1.02 -13.63 -22.72
C PHE A 100 -0.92 -14.06 -24.18
N THR A 101 0.17 -14.73 -24.55
CA THR A 101 0.28 -15.36 -25.86
C THR A 101 -0.64 -16.56 -25.80
N THR A 102 -1.87 -16.40 -26.29
CA THR A 102 -2.70 -17.53 -26.68
C THR A 102 -1.84 -18.43 -27.55
N PRO A 103 -1.54 -19.67 -27.15
CA PRO A 103 -0.80 -20.57 -28.02
C PRO A 103 -1.64 -20.74 -29.28
N GLY A 104 -1.04 -20.45 -30.44
CA GLY A 104 -1.65 -20.67 -31.74
C GLY A 104 -2.15 -22.11 -31.83
N ARG A 105 -3.42 -22.24 -32.22
CA ARG A 105 -4.08 -23.51 -32.50
C ARG A 105 -3.55 -24.11 -33.79
#